data_AF-A0A2E0XE75-F1
#
_entry.id   AF-A0A2E0XE75-F1
#
_cell.length_a   1.000
_cell.length_b   1.000
_cell.length_c   1.000
_cell.angle_alpha   90.00
_cell.angle_beta   90.00
_cell.angle_gamma   90.00
#
_symmetry.space_group_name_H-M   'P 1'
#
loop_
_entity.id
_entity.type
_entity.pdbx_description
1 polymer ?
#
loop_
_entity_poly.entity_id
_entity_poly.type
_entity_poly.pdbx_seq_one_letter_code
_entity_poly.pdbx_strand_id
1 'polypeptide(L)'
;MIGIGEGADIPDSQLDIYLGKSPFEFVMDDRVGPLQIAFYDLMGQAVGLPIARMLGPSQSEVPIAYWSRSFPPQILQRETEIAVESGFKAHKFKRRAHTNVVDQVACICEVCPEDYEITIDANCTFGTPA
;
A
#
# COMPACT_ATOMS: atom_id res chain seq x y z
N MET A 1 1.04 -24.49 13.65
CA MET A 1 1.36 -23.21 13.01
C MET A 1 0.10 -22.38 12.98
N ILE A 2 0.21 -21.06 13.12
CA ILE A 2 -0.94 -20.13 13.07
C ILE A 2 -0.61 -19.13 11.97
N GLY A 3 -1.49 -19.03 10.97
CA GLY A 3 -1.37 -18.05 9.88
C GLY A 3 -2.07 -16.75 10.23
N ILE A 4 -1.47 -15.63 9.87
CA ILE A 4 -2.01 -14.29 10.10
C ILE A 4 -2.40 -13.67 8.75
N GLY A 5 -3.60 -13.09 8.70
CA GLY A 5 -4.09 -12.35 7.53
C GLY A 5 -4.94 -11.14 7.96
N GLU A 6 -5.13 -10.22 7.03
CA GLU A 6 -5.97 -9.04 7.20
C GLU A 6 -7.01 -8.98 6.07
N GLY A 7 -8.25 -8.64 6.41
CA GLY A 7 -9.26 -8.30 5.42
C GLY A 7 -10.67 -8.24 5.98
N ALA A 8 -11.65 -8.26 5.07
CA ALA A 8 -13.05 -8.24 5.44
C ALA A 8 -13.43 -9.50 6.23
N ASP A 9 -14.44 -9.35 7.10
CA ASP A 9 -14.98 -10.46 7.87
C ASP A 9 -15.56 -11.55 6.96
N ILE A 10 -15.28 -12.81 7.29
CA ILE A 10 -15.77 -13.97 6.54
C ILE A 10 -16.72 -14.76 7.45
N PRO A 11 -17.97 -15.02 7.03
CA PRO A 11 -18.88 -15.85 7.81
C PRO A 11 -18.33 -17.26 8.03
N ASP A 12 -18.49 -17.81 9.24
CA ASP A 12 -18.04 -19.16 9.59
C ASP A 12 -18.52 -20.24 8.60
N SER A 13 -19.73 -20.09 8.05
CA SER A 13 -20.30 -21.01 7.06
C SER A 13 -19.50 -21.09 5.75
N GLN A 14 -18.65 -20.10 5.46
CA GLN A 14 -17.73 -20.10 4.32
C GLN A 14 -16.34 -20.63 4.68
N LEU A 15 -16.05 -20.85 5.98
CA LEU A 15 -14.74 -21.32 6.45
C LEU A 15 -14.63 -22.84 6.48
N ASP A 16 -15.74 -23.56 6.67
CA ASP A 16 -15.78 -25.02 6.79
C ASP A 16 -15.10 -25.74 5.63
N ILE A 17 -15.16 -25.18 4.42
CA ILE A 17 -14.56 -25.76 3.23
C ILE A 17 -13.03 -25.81 3.27
N TYR A 18 -12.38 -25.09 4.18
CA TYR A 18 -10.92 -25.05 4.34
C TYR A 18 -10.42 -25.97 5.46
N LEU A 19 -11.32 -26.50 6.29
CA LEU A 19 -10.94 -27.37 7.41
C LEU A 19 -10.33 -28.68 6.91
N GLY A 20 -9.21 -29.08 7.54
CA GLY A 20 -8.48 -30.31 7.19
C GLY A 20 -7.72 -30.26 5.87
N LYS A 21 -7.70 -29.12 5.17
CA LYS A 21 -6.98 -28.94 3.91
C LYS A 21 -5.64 -28.27 4.11
N SER A 22 -4.74 -28.54 3.16
CA SER A 22 -3.45 -27.89 3.13
C SER A 22 -3.58 -26.48 2.54
N PRO A 23 -2.90 -25.45 3.08
CA PRO A 23 -2.88 -24.11 2.46
C PRO A 23 -2.29 -24.14 1.04
N PHE A 24 -1.47 -25.15 0.72
CA PHE A 24 -0.91 -25.37 -0.62
C PHE A 24 -1.95 -25.75 -1.67
N GLU A 25 -3.17 -26.12 -1.29
CA GLU A 25 -4.28 -26.38 -2.23
C GLU A 25 -4.87 -25.09 -2.81
N PHE A 26 -4.57 -23.93 -2.21
CA PHE A 26 -5.20 -22.64 -2.52
C PHE A 26 -4.25 -21.61 -3.13
N VAL A 27 -3.12 -22.06 -3.67
CA VAL A 27 -2.14 -21.18 -4.30
C VAL A 27 -2.77 -20.47 -5.50
N MET A 28 -2.69 -19.14 -5.50
CA MET A 28 -3.26 -18.28 -6.55
C MET A 28 -4.77 -18.45 -6.75
N ASP A 29 -5.50 -18.92 -5.73
CA ASP A 29 -6.95 -19.01 -5.76
C ASP A 29 -7.57 -17.76 -5.11
N ASP A 30 -8.02 -16.81 -5.93
CA ASP A 30 -8.61 -15.56 -5.42
C ASP A 30 -9.96 -15.77 -4.72
N ARG A 31 -10.60 -16.94 -4.87
CA ARG A 31 -11.89 -17.24 -4.23
C ARG A 31 -11.79 -17.35 -2.72
N VAL A 32 -10.58 -17.56 -2.19
CA VAL A 32 -10.36 -17.62 -0.73
C VAL A 32 -10.36 -16.24 -0.07
N GLY A 33 -10.33 -15.18 -0.89
CA GLY A 33 -10.40 -13.80 -0.43
C GLY A 33 -9.30 -13.48 0.58
N PRO A 34 -9.64 -12.86 1.73
CA PRO A 34 -8.63 -12.40 2.67
C PRO A 34 -7.88 -13.52 3.41
N LEU A 35 -8.34 -14.78 3.34
CA LEU A 35 -7.59 -15.92 3.88
C LEU A 35 -6.30 -16.20 3.13
N GLN A 36 -6.16 -15.69 1.90
CA GLN A 36 -4.98 -15.93 1.07
C GLN A 36 -3.69 -15.49 1.78
N ILE A 37 -3.75 -14.37 2.53
CA ILE A 37 -2.62 -13.87 3.31
C ILE A 37 -2.23 -14.88 4.40
N ALA A 38 -3.20 -15.40 5.16
CA ALA A 38 -2.96 -16.37 6.21
C ALA A 38 -2.46 -17.72 5.67
N PHE A 39 -2.94 -18.15 4.51
CA PHE A 39 -2.44 -19.36 3.85
C PHE A 39 -1.00 -19.18 3.39
N TYR A 40 -0.65 -18.04 2.81
CA TYR A 40 0.71 -17.72 2.41
C TYR A 40 1.67 -17.58 3.59
N ASP A 41 1.20 -17.05 4.73
CA ASP A 41 1.97 -17.05 5.97
C ASP A 41 2.23 -18.49 6.47
N LEU A 42 1.20 -19.35 6.52
CA LEU A 42 1.36 -20.76 6.88
C LEU A 42 2.32 -21.50 5.95
N MET A 43 2.28 -21.24 4.64
CA MET A 43 3.20 -21.84 3.67
C MET A 43 4.64 -21.42 3.94
N GLY A 44 4.88 -20.12 4.19
CA GLY A 44 6.20 -19.61 4.55
C GLY A 44 6.75 -20.22 5.84
N GLN A 45 5.90 -20.33 6.88
CA GLN A 45 6.24 -21.00 8.14
C GLN A 45 6.58 -22.48 7.92
N ALA A 46 5.80 -23.20 7.12
CA ALA A 46 5.99 -24.63 6.86
C ALA A 46 7.34 -24.93 6.17
N VAL A 47 7.82 -24.03 5.30
CA VAL A 47 9.10 -24.19 4.61
C VAL A 47 10.25 -23.43 5.25
N GLY A 48 9.99 -22.61 6.27
CA GLY A 48 10.98 -21.79 6.96
C GLY A 48 11.55 -20.65 6.10
N LEU A 49 10.77 -20.11 5.15
CA LEU A 49 11.20 -19.04 4.23
C LEU A 49 10.15 -17.92 4.15
N PRO A 50 10.55 -16.66 3.89
CA PRO A 50 9.61 -15.62 3.51
C PRO A 50 8.86 -15.99 2.23
N ILE A 51 7.55 -15.80 2.19
CA ILE A 51 6.72 -16.16 1.02
C ILE A 51 7.21 -15.51 -0.28
N ALA A 52 7.76 -14.29 -0.21
CA ALA A 52 8.32 -13.60 -1.38
C ALA A 52 9.39 -14.44 -2.12
N ARG A 53 10.15 -15.28 -1.41
CA ARG A 53 11.14 -16.20 -2.01
C ARG A 53 10.53 -17.37 -2.76
N MET A 54 9.27 -17.68 -2.48
CA MET A 54 8.52 -18.75 -3.13
C MET A 54 7.78 -18.24 -4.38
N LEU A 55 7.42 -16.95 -4.42
CA LEU A 55 6.67 -16.35 -5.53
C LEU A 55 7.56 -15.96 -6.72
N GLY A 56 8.87 -15.87 -6.54
CA GLY A 56 9.82 -15.58 -7.61
C GLY A 56 11.05 -14.81 -7.14
N PRO A 57 11.76 -14.13 -8.06
CA PRO A 57 12.82 -13.19 -7.70
C PRO A 57 12.29 -12.13 -6.71
N SER A 58 12.94 -12.03 -5.55
CA SER A 58 12.56 -11.10 -4.48
C SER A 58 13.66 -10.07 -4.24
N GLN A 59 13.28 -8.86 -3.82
CA GLN A 59 14.21 -7.86 -3.31
C GLN A 59 14.14 -7.81 -1.78
N SER A 60 15.26 -7.50 -1.12
CA SER A 60 15.31 -7.34 0.34
C SER A 60 14.71 -6.01 0.81
N GLU A 61 14.63 -5.03 -0.08
CA GLU A 61 14.16 -3.68 0.19
C GLU A 61 13.25 -3.23 -0.95
N VAL A 62 12.24 -2.42 -0.62
CA VAL A 62 11.33 -1.80 -1.58
C VAL A 62 11.11 -0.34 -1.19
N PRO A 63 11.11 0.60 -2.15
CA PRO A 63 10.81 2.00 -1.85
C PRO A 63 9.36 2.14 -1.39
N ILE A 64 9.15 2.91 -0.33
CA ILE A 64 7.83 3.27 0.19
C ILE A 64 7.61 4.76 -0.03
N ALA A 65 6.40 5.14 -0.41
CA ALA A 65 6.00 6.54 -0.54
C ALA A 65 5.33 7.02 0.75
N TYR A 66 5.68 8.23 1.19
CA TYR A 66 4.99 8.91 2.28
C TYR A 66 3.58 9.31 1.81
N TRP A 67 2.56 9.06 2.63
CA TRP A 67 1.18 9.37 2.26
C TRP A 67 0.64 10.55 3.08
N SER A 68 0.14 11.57 2.38
CA SER A 68 -0.58 12.67 3.01
C SER A 68 -2.04 12.76 2.56
N ARG A 69 -2.87 13.23 3.48
CA ARG A 69 -4.27 13.56 3.24
C ARG A 69 -4.38 14.79 2.33
N SER A 70 -5.61 15.18 1.99
CA SER A 70 -5.87 16.44 1.28
C SER A 70 -5.69 17.64 2.19
N PHE A 71 -4.44 18.08 2.32
CA PHE A 71 -4.04 19.21 3.14
C PHE A 71 -3.86 20.50 2.32
N PRO A 72 -4.05 21.69 2.92
CA PRO A 72 -3.62 22.95 2.33
C PRO A 72 -2.11 22.97 2.03
N PRO A 73 -1.64 23.80 1.07
CA PRO A 73 -0.23 23.81 0.65
C PRO A 73 0.78 23.92 1.78
N GLN A 74 0.56 24.82 2.75
CA GLN A 74 1.50 25.06 3.85
C GLN A 74 1.59 23.88 4.83
N ILE A 75 0.54 23.08 4.95
CA ILE A 75 0.56 21.87 5.77
C ILE A 75 1.26 20.75 4.99
N LEU A 76 1.03 20.67 3.67
CA LEU A 76 1.69 19.69 2.82
C LEU A 76 3.21 19.93 2.74
N GLN A 77 3.65 21.18 2.77
CA GLN A 77 5.07 21.54 2.92
C GLN A 77 5.67 20.94 4.18
N ARG A 78 5.03 21.12 5.34
CA ARG A 78 5.50 20.56 6.62
C ARG A 78 5.52 19.04 6.62
N GLU A 79 4.51 18.40 6.04
CA GLU A 79 4.49 16.94 5.85
C GLU A 79 5.65 16.47 4.96
N THR A 80 6.05 17.28 3.97
CA THR A 80 7.18 17.00 3.09
C THR A 80 8.51 17.15 3.83
N GLU A 81 8.67 18.18 4.66
CA GLU A 81 9.85 18.32 5.54
C GLU A 81 10.01 17.08 6.42
N ILE A 82 8.94 16.64 7.09
CA ILE A 82 8.93 15.41 7.90
C ILE A 82 9.30 14.19 7.06
N ALA A 83 8.73 14.06 5.86
CA ALA A 83 9.00 12.92 4.98
C ALA A 83 10.46 12.88 4.53
N VAL A 84 11.03 14.01 4.12
CA VAL A 84 12.43 14.14 3.70
C VAL A 84 13.38 13.86 4.87
N GLU A 85 13.12 14.45 6.05
CA GLU A 85 13.89 14.19 7.28
C GLU A 85 13.81 12.71 7.70
N SER A 86 12.70 12.04 7.42
CA SER A 86 12.50 10.61 7.68
C SER A 86 13.10 9.71 6.60
N GLY A 87 13.74 10.28 5.56
CA GLY A 87 14.44 9.53 4.51
C GLY A 87 13.56 9.05 3.37
N PHE A 88 12.30 9.48 3.29
CA PHE A 88 11.45 9.16 2.14
C PHE A 88 11.98 9.84 0.87
N LYS A 89 11.76 9.17 -0.26
CA LYS A 89 12.12 9.64 -1.61
C LYS A 89 10.91 9.87 -2.51
N ALA A 90 9.73 9.48 -2.04
CA ALA A 90 8.49 9.60 -2.78
C ALA A 90 7.35 10.03 -1.85
N HIS A 91 6.42 10.82 -2.38
CA HIS A 91 5.25 11.33 -1.67
C HIS A 91 4.01 11.17 -2.52
N LYS A 92 2.99 10.56 -1.95
CA LYS A 92 1.64 10.54 -2.52
C LYS A 92 0.72 11.41 -1.67
N PHE A 93 0.00 12.35 -2.29
CA PHE A 93 -1.03 13.12 -1.59
C PHE A 93 -2.37 13.13 -2.32
N LYS A 94 -3.44 13.27 -1.54
CA LYS A 94 -4.80 13.41 -2.08
C LYS A 94 -5.06 14.85 -2.51
N ARG A 95 -5.38 15.06 -3.79
CA ARG A 95 -5.92 16.33 -4.29
C ARG A 95 -7.44 16.35 -4.18
N ARG A 96 -8.04 17.51 -3.88
CA ARG A 96 -9.50 17.69 -3.87
C ARG A 96 -9.91 18.94 -4.64
N ALA A 97 -11.18 19.04 -5.03
CA ALA A 97 -11.69 20.16 -5.83
C ALA A 97 -11.52 21.52 -5.13
N HIS A 98 -11.50 21.54 -3.79
CA HIS A 98 -11.32 22.75 -2.99
C HIS A 98 -9.85 23.12 -2.76
N THR A 99 -8.88 22.36 -3.28
CA THR A 99 -7.45 22.69 -3.21
C THR A 99 -6.89 23.03 -4.58
N ASN A 100 -5.98 24.01 -4.63
CA ASN A 100 -5.18 24.26 -5.81
C ASN A 100 -3.96 23.32 -5.79
N VAL A 101 -3.92 22.40 -6.74
CA VAL A 101 -2.85 21.40 -6.83
C VAL A 101 -1.51 22.01 -7.22
N VAL A 102 -1.52 23.11 -7.97
CA VAL A 102 -0.29 23.81 -8.38
C VAL A 102 0.39 24.40 -7.16
N ASP A 103 -0.37 25.07 -6.28
CA ASP A 103 0.17 25.63 -5.04
C ASP A 103 0.66 24.52 -4.10
N GLN A 104 -0.06 23.40 -4.03
CA GLN A 104 0.36 22.22 -3.25
C GLN A 104 1.72 21.68 -3.72
N VAL A 105 1.89 21.50 -5.04
CA VAL A 105 3.15 21.01 -5.62
C VAL A 105 4.27 22.04 -5.44
N ALA A 106 3.99 23.33 -5.65
CA ALA A 106 4.98 24.38 -5.45
C ALA A 106 5.55 24.37 -4.02
N CYS A 107 4.68 24.26 -3.01
CA CYS A 107 5.10 24.15 -1.62
C CYS A 107 5.90 22.87 -1.30
N ILE A 108 5.61 21.73 -1.95
CA ILE A 108 6.42 20.51 -1.82
C ILE A 108 7.82 20.76 -2.41
N CYS A 109 7.88 21.32 -3.63
CA CYS A 109 9.12 21.58 -4.35
C CYS A 109 10.06 22.58 -3.66
N GLU A 110 9.53 23.43 -2.78
CA GLU A 110 10.35 24.35 -1.98
C GLU A 110 11.24 23.64 -0.94
N VAL A 111 10.86 22.43 -0.51
CA VAL A 111 11.53 21.71 0.60
C VAL A 111 12.01 20.32 0.23
N CYS A 112 11.57 19.75 -0.90
CA CYS A 112 12.02 18.44 -1.33
C CYS A 112 13.30 18.50 -2.18
N PRO A 113 14.14 17.44 -2.16
CA PRO A 113 15.24 17.28 -3.11
C PRO A 113 14.77 17.21 -4.57
N GLU A 114 15.69 17.41 -5.51
CA GLU A 114 15.41 17.38 -6.97
C GLU A 114 14.94 16.00 -7.45
N ASP A 115 15.42 14.92 -6.83
CA ASP A 115 15.07 13.53 -7.16
C ASP A 115 13.83 13.00 -6.41
N TYR A 116 13.08 13.88 -5.74
CA TYR A 116 11.91 13.49 -4.95
C TYR A 116 10.66 13.27 -5.83
N GLU A 117 10.10 12.06 -5.78
CA GLU A 117 8.96 11.69 -6.63
C GLU A 117 7.62 12.11 -6.02
N ILE A 118 6.77 12.77 -6.81
CA ILE A 118 5.45 13.25 -6.36
C ILE A 118 4.35 12.53 -7.14
N THR A 119 3.47 11.83 -6.42
CA THR A 119 2.25 11.22 -6.97
C THR A 119 1.01 11.95 -6.48
N ILE A 120 0.21 12.44 -7.43
CA ILE A 120 -1.02 13.19 -7.13
C ILE A 120 -2.22 12.28 -7.33
N ASP A 121 -3.01 12.08 -6.28
CA ASP A 121 -4.21 11.25 -6.31
C ASP A 121 -5.47 12.12 -6.22
N ALA A 122 -6.08 12.37 -7.38
CA ALA A 122 -7.33 13.12 -7.49
C ALA A 122 -8.57 12.26 -7.25
N ASN A 123 -8.46 10.95 -7.02
CA ASN A 123 -9.59 10.04 -6.76
C ASN A 123 -10.74 10.20 -7.78
N CYS A 124 -10.39 10.20 -9.07
CA CYS A 124 -11.34 10.38 -10.19
C CYS A 124 -12.10 11.73 -10.19
N THR A 125 -11.57 12.78 -9.54
CA THR A 125 -12.23 14.11 -9.46
C THR A 125 -11.63 15.17 -10.36
N PHE A 126 -10.73 14.80 -11.29
CA PHE A 126 -10.37 15.73 -12.36
C PHE A 126 -11.51 15.78 -13.38
N GLY A 127 -11.95 16.99 -13.70
CA GLY A 127 -12.89 17.19 -14.80
C GLY A 127 -12.17 17.03 -16.13
N THR A 128 -12.84 16.45 -17.12
CA THR A 128 -12.47 16.63 -18.52
C THR A 128 -13.06 17.95 -19.02
N PRO A 129 -12.33 18.72 -19.85
CA PRO A 129 -12.94 19.84 -20.55
C PRO A 129 -14.19 19.39 -21.31
N ALA A 130 -15.20 20.26 -21.38
CA ALA A 130 -16.39 20.05 -22.19
C ALA A 130 -16.09 20.29 -23.68
#